data_AF-A0A4R5KEE2-F1
#
_entry.id   AF-A0A4R5KEE2-F1
#
_cell.length_a   1.000
_cell.length_b   1.000
_cell.length_c   1.000
_cell.angle_alpha   90.00
_cell.angle_beta   90.00
_cell.angle_gamma   90.00
#
_symmetry.space_group_name_H-M   'P 1'
#
loop_
_entity.id
_entity.type
_entity.pdbx_description
1 polymer ?
#
loop_
_entity_poly.entity_id
_entity_poly.type
_entity_poly.pdbx_seq_one_letter_code
_entity_poly.pdbx_strand_id
1 'polypeptide(L)'
;MNEFASSLKQKLTSLIREMSAEPAHYVKNPGKDFTRERKLPFETVMQLLVSMGGNSIFKELLDSQGYDVNTATTSAFIQQTVRICISQLTLRTRIPIFKRNRTQKDITLRI
;
A
#
# COMPACT_ATOMS: atom_id res chain seq x y z
N MET A 1 10.04 -17.41 -21.31
CA MET A 1 9.34 -16.34 -20.55
C MET A 1 8.81 -15.33 -21.55
N ASN A 2 7.67 -14.70 -21.27
CA ASN A 2 7.13 -13.67 -22.16
C ASN A 2 7.94 -12.37 -21.99
N GLU A 3 8.79 -12.03 -22.96
CA GLU A 3 9.67 -10.84 -22.95
C GLU A 3 8.93 -9.54 -22.63
N PHE A 4 7.72 -9.38 -23.19
CA PHE A 4 6.87 -8.22 -22.93
C PHE A 4 6.45 -8.15 -21.45
N ALA A 5 6.04 -9.28 -20.88
CA ALA A 5 5.64 -9.34 -19.47
C ALA A 5 6.81 -9.03 -18.52
N SER A 6 8.02 -9.50 -18.85
CA SER A 6 9.24 -9.19 -18.08
C SER A 6 9.58 -7.71 -18.14
N SER A 7 9.57 -7.11 -19.33
CA SER A 7 9.81 -5.67 -19.51
C SER A 7 8.78 -4.81 -18.76
N LEU A 8 7.50 -5.19 -18.83
CA LEU A 8 6.43 -4.49 -18.11
C LEU A 8 6.61 -4.57 -16.59
N LYS A 9 6.96 -5.74 -16.05
CA LYS A 9 7.28 -5.91 -14.62
C LYS A 9 8.48 -5.06 -14.19
N GLN A 10 9.53 -5.01 -15.01
CA GLN A 10 10.70 -4.18 -14.74
C GLN A 10 10.34 -2.70 -14.72
N LYS A 11 9.54 -2.24 -15.70
CA LYS A 11 9.10 -0.85 -15.78
C LYS A 11 8.26 -0.46 -14.57
N LEU A 12 7.30 -1.30 -14.18
CA LEU A 12 6.50 -1.09 -12.98
C LEU A 12 7.38 -1.00 -11.72
N THR A 13 8.32 -1.94 -11.56
CA THR A 13 9.24 -1.96 -10.41
C THR A 13 10.12 -0.71 -10.39
N SER A 14 10.60 -0.23 -11.54
CA SER A 14 11.37 1.01 -11.62
C SER A 14 10.56 2.23 -11.19
N LEU A 15 9.29 2.31 -11.59
CA LEU A 15 8.41 3.43 -11.22
C LEU A 15 8.14 3.43 -9.72
N ILE A 16 7.93 2.27 -9.11
CA ILE A 16 7.73 2.17 -7.66
C ILE A 16 8.99 2.62 -6.90
N ARG A 17 10.19 2.25 -7.39
CA ARG A 17 11.46 2.70 -6.80
C ARG A 17 11.64 4.21 -6.91
N GLU A 18 11.33 4.80 -8.06
CA GLU A 18 11.34 6.24 -8.26
C GLU A 18 10.37 6.94 -7.30
N MET A 19 9.14 6.42 -7.15
CA MET A 19 8.18 6.93 -6.17
C MET A 19 8.67 6.78 -4.73
N SER A 20 9.41 5.72 -4.42
CA SER A 20 9.98 5.48 -3.10
C SER A 20 11.18 6.37 -2.78
N ALA A 21 11.83 6.98 -3.78
CA ALA A 21 12.87 7.97 -3.56
C ALA A 21 12.30 9.30 -3.04
N GLU A 22 11.07 9.64 -3.45
CA GLU A 22 10.38 10.86 -3.02
C GLU A 22 8.96 10.57 -2.50
N PRO A 23 8.84 9.85 -1.36
CA PRO A 23 7.54 9.44 -0.82
C PRO A 23 6.68 10.63 -0.35
N ALA A 24 7.31 11.80 -0.08
CA ALA A 24 6.65 13.01 0.41
C ALA A 24 5.48 13.48 -0.49
N HIS A 25 5.55 13.22 -1.80
CA HIS A 25 4.50 13.58 -2.75
C HIS A 25 3.28 12.64 -2.72
N TYR A 26 3.43 11.45 -2.13
CA TYR A 26 2.42 10.40 -2.17
C TYR A 26 1.81 10.10 -0.80
N VAL A 27 2.18 10.86 0.23
CA VAL A 27 1.77 10.64 1.62
C VAL A 27 0.98 11.82 2.16
N LYS A 28 0.15 11.57 3.17
CA LYS A 28 -0.68 12.62 3.78
C LYS A 28 0.14 13.63 4.57
N ASN A 29 1.15 13.16 5.30
CA ASN A 29 2.02 14.01 6.12
C ASN A 29 3.48 13.93 5.63
N PRO A 30 3.88 14.78 4.68
CA PRO A 30 5.27 14.84 4.21
C PRO A 30 6.21 15.13 5.38
N GLY A 31 7.38 14.47 5.41
CA GLY A 31 8.37 14.61 6.49
C GLY A 31 8.10 13.74 7.74
N LYS A 32 6.92 13.13 7.87
CA LYS A 32 6.58 12.24 9.00
C LYS A 32 6.25 10.82 8.58
N ASP A 33 5.45 10.68 7.53
CA ASP A 33 5.06 9.37 7.02
C ASP A 33 6.18 8.80 6.13
N PHE A 34 6.52 7.52 6.35
CA PHE A 34 7.57 6.78 5.63
C PHE A 34 9.00 7.35 5.71
N THR A 35 9.28 8.30 6.60
CA THR A 35 10.63 8.86 6.80
C THR A 35 11.52 8.02 7.73
N ARG A 36 10.94 7.11 8.51
CA ARG A 36 11.69 6.15 9.35
C ARG A 36 11.61 4.77 8.72
N GLU A 37 12.72 4.03 8.74
CA GLU A 37 12.70 2.61 8.40
C GLU A 37 11.80 1.85 9.38
N ARG A 38 10.78 1.21 8.81
CA ARG A 38 9.80 0.36 9.50
C ARG A 38 9.76 -0.97 8.78
N LYS A 39 9.13 -1.98 9.40
CA LYS A 39 8.91 -3.32 8.82
C LYS A 39 8.23 -3.34 7.44
N LEU A 40 7.60 -2.24 7.06
CA LEU A 40 6.89 -2.07 5.82
C LEU A 40 7.32 -0.71 5.24
N PRO A 41 8.38 -0.64 4.42
CA PRO A 41 8.76 0.58 3.74
C PRO A 41 7.75 0.92 2.64
N PHE A 42 7.85 2.14 2.10
CA PHE A 42 6.93 2.63 1.06
C PHE A 42 6.93 1.72 -0.18
N GLU A 43 8.11 1.29 -0.63
CA GLU A 43 8.28 0.38 -1.76
C GLU A 43 7.50 -0.93 -1.57
N THR A 44 7.65 -1.58 -0.41
CA THR A 44 6.96 -2.85 -0.09
C THR A 44 5.45 -2.67 -0.05
N VAL A 45 4.96 -1.58 0.53
CA VAL A 45 3.51 -1.31 0.58
C VAL A 45 2.95 -1.12 -0.83
N MET A 46 3.65 -0.39 -1.70
CA MET A 46 3.23 -0.19 -3.10
C MET A 46 3.30 -1.47 -3.92
N GLN A 47 4.37 -2.25 -3.78
CA GLN A 47 4.48 -3.56 -4.44
C GLN A 47 3.34 -4.48 -4.01
N LEU A 48 3.02 -4.54 -2.72
CA LEU A 48 1.94 -5.37 -2.21
C LEU A 48 0.59 -4.91 -2.75
N LEU A 49 0.31 -3.61 -2.74
CA LEU A 49 -0.93 -3.03 -3.28
C LEU A 49 -1.18 -3.39 -4.75
N VAL A 50 -0.13 -3.37 -5.59
CA VAL A 50 -0.25 -3.69 -7.02
C VAL A 50 -0.29 -5.21 -7.26
N SER A 51 0.30 -5.99 -6.36
CA SER A 51 0.41 -7.44 -6.49
C SER A 51 -0.75 -8.21 -5.84
N MET A 52 -1.67 -7.53 -5.14
CA MET A 52 -2.83 -8.17 -4.51
C MET A 52 -3.65 -8.92 -5.56
N GLY A 53 -3.88 -10.22 -5.32
CA GLY A 53 -4.47 -11.16 -6.26
C GLY A 53 -5.88 -11.62 -5.88
N GLY A 54 -6.49 -11.02 -4.84
CA GLY A 54 -7.82 -11.37 -4.34
C GLY A 54 -7.81 -12.41 -3.21
N ASN A 55 -6.63 -12.74 -2.68
CA ASN A 55 -6.50 -13.56 -1.48
C ASN A 55 -6.73 -12.72 -0.22
N SER A 56 -6.73 -13.36 0.95
CA SER A 56 -6.69 -12.62 2.21
C SER A 56 -5.39 -11.80 2.31
N ILE A 57 -5.48 -10.56 2.78
CA ILE A 57 -4.31 -9.67 2.97
C ILE A 57 -3.21 -10.37 3.79
N PHE A 58 -3.59 -11.14 4.81
CA PHE A 58 -2.64 -11.87 5.64
C PHE A 58 -1.79 -12.86 4.82
N LYS A 59 -2.43 -13.64 3.95
CA LYS A 59 -1.76 -14.60 3.06
C LYS A 59 -0.84 -13.88 2.08
N GLU A 60 -1.31 -12.82 1.44
CA GLU A 60 -0.50 -12.05 0.48
C GLU A 60 0.72 -11.41 1.14
N LEU A 61 0.57 -10.96 2.39
CA LEU A 61 1.64 -10.35 3.17
C LEU A 61 2.69 -11.40 3.56
N LEU A 62 2.27 -12.60 3.99
CA LEU A 62 3.17 -13.74 4.21
C LEU A 62 3.92 -14.13 2.94
N ASP A 63 3.21 -14.26 1.81
CA ASP A 63 3.81 -14.61 0.52
C ASP A 63 4.86 -13.55 0.10
N SER A 64 4.58 -12.27 0.32
CA SER A 64 5.50 -11.18 -0.04
C SER A 64 6.75 -11.08 0.85
N GLN A 65 6.65 -11.52 2.11
CA GLN A 65 7.74 -11.45 3.10
C GLN A 65 8.44 -12.79 3.31
N GLY A 66 8.13 -13.81 2.48
CA GLY A 66 8.79 -15.11 2.54
C GLY A 66 8.48 -15.91 3.82
N TYR A 67 7.29 -15.72 4.41
CA TYR A 67 6.85 -16.40 5.63
C TYR A 67 7.79 -16.20 6.85
N ASP A 68 8.46 -15.04 6.92
CA ASP A 68 9.32 -14.72 8.07
C ASP A 68 8.51 -14.56 9.37
N VAL A 69 9.11 -14.94 10.50
CA VAL A 69 8.50 -14.76 11.83
C VAL A 69 8.28 -13.27 12.13
N ASN A 70 9.06 -12.39 11.51
CA ASN A 70 8.90 -10.94 11.68
C ASN A 70 7.86 -10.30 10.74
N THR A 71 7.10 -11.11 9.99
CA THR A 71 6.07 -10.64 9.06
C THR A 71 5.15 -9.60 9.72
N ALA A 72 4.88 -8.52 9.00
CA ALA A 72 4.07 -7.43 9.51
C ALA A 72 2.60 -7.85 9.64
N THR A 73 1.90 -7.31 10.63
CA THR A 73 0.49 -7.64 10.83
C THR A 73 -0.39 -6.98 9.76
N THR A 74 -1.50 -7.63 9.42
CA THR A 74 -2.52 -7.09 8.51
C THR A 74 -2.99 -5.68 8.92
N SER A 75 -3.13 -5.44 10.23
CA SER A 75 -3.51 -4.13 10.76
C SER A 75 -2.42 -3.07 10.54
N ALA A 76 -1.14 -3.42 10.71
CA ALA A 76 -0.03 -2.51 10.42
C ALA A 76 -0.01 -2.12 8.94
N PHE A 77 -0.23 -3.08 8.03
CA PHE A 77 -0.33 -2.81 6.60
C PHE A 77 -1.50 -1.85 6.29
N ILE A 78 -2.70 -2.13 6.80
CA ILE A 78 -3.87 -1.26 6.58
C ILE A 78 -3.63 0.15 7.14
N GLN A 79 -3.01 0.27 8.32
CA GLN A 79 -2.67 1.58 8.88
C GLN A 79 -1.69 2.34 8.00
N GLN A 80 -0.81 1.64 7.31
CA GLN A 80 0.21 2.24 6.47
C GLN A 80 -0.33 2.64 5.10
N THR A 81 -1.26 1.88 4.52
CA THR A 81 -1.98 2.27 3.30
C THR A 81 -2.86 3.50 3.53
N VAL A 82 -3.39 3.70 4.73
CA VAL A 82 -4.15 4.91 5.09
C VAL A 82 -3.27 6.17 5.12
N ARG A 83 -1.96 6.05 5.34
CA ARG A 83 -1.01 7.19 5.30
C ARG A 83 -0.71 7.64 3.88
N ILE A 84 -0.97 6.78 2.89
CA ILE A 84 -0.85 7.13 1.48
C ILE A 84 -1.97 8.11 1.13
N CYS A 85 -1.60 9.18 0.44
CA CYS A 85 -2.53 10.19 -0.02
C CYS A 85 -3.19 9.69 -1.31
N ILE A 86 -4.35 9.04 -1.17
CA ILE A 86 -5.12 8.53 -2.32
C ILE A 86 -5.46 9.68 -3.29
N SER A 87 -5.73 10.90 -2.82
CA SER A 87 -6.06 12.04 -3.69
C SER A 87 -4.92 12.45 -4.62
N GLN A 88 -3.65 12.37 -4.19
CA GLN A 88 -2.51 12.62 -5.07
C GLN A 88 -2.35 11.52 -6.13
N LEU A 89 -2.65 10.27 -5.77
CA LEU A 89 -2.68 9.16 -6.72
C LEU A 89 -3.82 9.33 -7.74
N THR A 90 -5.00 9.80 -7.31
CA THR A 90 -6.17 10.07 -8.16
C THR A 90 -5.97 11.23 -9.13
N LEU A 91 -5.22 12.27 -8.75
CA LEU A 91 -4.91 13.37 -9.69
C LEU A 91 -4.00 12.91 -10.83
N ARG A 92 -3.11 11.94 -10.58
CA ARG A 92 -2.16 11.43 -11.57
C ARG A 92 -2.70 10.29 -12.43
N THR A 93 -3.58 9.45 -11.89
CA THR A 93 -4.32 8.43 -12.64
C THR A 93 -5.80 8.76 -12.63
N ARG A 94 -6.36 9.18 -13.77
CA ARG A 94 -7.80 9.46 -13.99
C ARG A 94 -8.67 8.19 -13.85
N ILE A 95 -8.66 7.52 -12.70
CA ILE A 95 -9.47 6.34 -12.43
C ILE A 95 -10.42 6.68 -11.26
N PRO A 96 -11.74 6.63 -11.46
CA PRO A 96 -12.70 6.89 -10.39
C PRO A 96 -12.73 5.70 -9.40
N ILE A 97 -12.42 5.95 -8.13
CA ILE A 97 -12.50 4.94 -7.07
C ILE A 97 -13.90 4.99 -6.43
N PHE A 98 -14.62 3.88 -6.48
CA PHE A 98 -15.88 3.63 -5.79
C PHE A 98 -15.74 3.84 -4.27
N LYS A 99 -16.40 4.86 -3.72
CA LYS A 99 -16.45 5.07 -2.26
C LYS A 99 -17.33 4.01 -1.61
N ARG A 100 -16.71 3.09 -0.86
CA ARG A 100 -17.42 2.15 0.01
C ARG A 100 -17.81 2.84 1.32
N ASN A 101 -19.09 3.17 1.48
CA ASN A 101 -19.63 3.70 2.73
C ASN A 101 -19.59 2.62 3.82
N ARG A 102 -18.83 2.88 4.90
CA ARG A 102 -18.92 2.12 6.15
C ARG A 102 -19.55 3.05 7.18
N THR A 103 -20.87 2.99 7.34
CA THR A 103 -21.55 3.57 8.50
C THR A 103 -21.28 2.65 9.69
N GLN A 104 -20.51 3.17 10.63
CA GLN A 104 -20.17 2.59 11.91
C GLN A 104 -21.47 2.37 12.70
N LYS A 105 -21.65 1.17 13.24
CA LYS A 105 -22.71 0.88 14.22
C LYS A 105 -22.46 1.76 15.45
N ASP A 106 -23.42 2.62 15.77
CA ASP A 106 -23.47 3.33 17.06
C ASP A 106 -23.65 2.32 18.18
N ILE A 107 -22.56 2.05 18.89
CA ILE A 107 -22.60 1.52 20.25
C ILE A 107 -21.99 2.61 21.13
N THR A 108 -22.86 3.44 21.71
CA THR A 108 -22.51 4.19 22.92
C THR A 108 -23.63 4.00 23.93
N LEU A 109 -23.37 3.11 24.89
CA LEU A 109 -24.00 3.11 26.21
C LEU A 109 -23.75 4.46 26.88
N ARG A 110 -24.78 5.08 27.46
CA ARG A 110 -24.70 5.89 28.69
C ARG A 110 -26.11 6.27 29.19
N ILE A 111 -26.48 5.59 30.28
CA ILE A 111 -27.36 5.98 31.40
C ILE A 111 -28.83 6.20 31.06
#